data_AF-A0A926KSY2-F1
#
_entry.id   AF-A0A926KSY2-F1
#
_cell.length_a   1.000
_cell.length_b   1.000
_cell.length_c   1.000
_cell.angle_alpha   90.00
_cell.angle_beta   90.00
_cell.angle_gamma   90.00
#
_symmetry.space_group_name_H-M   'P 1'
#
loop_
_entity.id
_entity.type
_entity.pdbx_description
1 polymer ?
#
loop_
_entity_poly.entity_id
_entity_poly.type
_entity_poly.pdbx_seq_one_letter_code
_entity_poly.pdbx_strand_id
1 'polypeptide(L)'
;MVKIPLADPVTVVKQRVISSKNESGVQVIVDGKEQHISTKQIGIDQEKWFDHLYFGNIIRFEIKDHMLISRLPGQISPGGFIGEAVIHYEFQENLFVPWKVEFNFY
;
A
#
# COMPACT_ATOMS: atom_id res chain seq x y z
N MET A 1 -10.70 -22.77 18.30
CA MET A 1 -10.31 -21.57 17.52
C MET A 1 -8.93 -21.84 16.93
N VAL A 2 -8.80 -21.90 15.60
CA VAL A 2 -7.50 -22.08 14.93
C VAL A 2 -6.93 -20.69 14.67
N LYS A 3 -5.65 -20.48 14.98
CA LYS A 3 -4.91 -19.26 14.67
C LYS A 3 -3.86 -19.59 13.60
N ILE A 4 -3.87 -18.83 12.51
CA ILE A 4 -2.93 -19.00 11.41
C ILE A 4 -2.01 -17.77 11.38
N PRO A 5 -0.68 -17.94 11.39
CA PRO A 5 0.25 -16.82 11.24
C PRO A 5 0.09 -16.08 9.91
N LEU A 6 0.30 -14.78 9.95
CA LEU A 6 0.21 -13.88 8.80
C LEU A 6 1.43 -12.96 8.80
N ALA A 7 2.07 -12.77 7.65
CA ALA A 7 3.13 -11.79 7.50
C ALA A 7 2.61 -10.36 7.79
N ASP A 8 3.34 -9.60 8.61
CA ASP A 8 2.95 -8.25 9.00
C ASP A 8 2.77 -7.34 7.77
N PRO A 9 1.55 -6.85 7.48
CA PRO A 9 1.28 -6.13 6.24
C PRO A 9 2.11 -4.85 6.10
N VAL A 10 2.40 -4.16 7.21
CA VAL A 10 3.17 -2.91 7.18
C VAL A 10 4.63 -3.20 6.80
N THR A 11 5.21 -4.25 7.36
CA THR A 11 6.57 -4.72 7.00
C THR A 11 6.64 -5.10 5.53
N VAL A 12 5.63 -5.82 5.03
CA VAL A 12 5.57 -6.23 3.61
C VAL A 12 5.52 -5.02 2.68
N VAL A 13 4.66 -4.02 2.98
CA VAL A 13 4.58 -2.79 2.18
C VAL A 13 5.90 -2.02 2.24
N LYS A 14 6.51 -1.86 3.42
CA LYS A 14 7.80 -1.15 3.56
C LYS A 14 8.94 -1.79 2.75
N GLN A 15 8.90 -3.11 2.55
CA GLN A 15 9.92 -3.83 1.78
C GLN A 15 9.69 -3.77 0.27
N ARG A 16 8.42 -3.69 -0.17
CA ARG A 16 8.04 -3.88 -1.59
C ARG A 16 7.52 -2.62 -2.28
N VAL A 17 7.16 -1.60 -1.50
CA VAL A 17 6.62 -0.33 -1.99
C VAL A 17 7.56 0.80 -1.60
N ILE A 18 8.11 1.47 -2.60
CA ILE A 18 8.88 2.70 -2.46
C ILE A 18 8.03 3.84 -3.01
N SER A 19 7.96 4.96 -2.33
CA SER A 19 7.24 6.14 -2.82
C SER A 19 8.07 7.39 -2.61
N SER A 20 7.88 8.41 -3.43
CA SER A 20 8.54 9.71 -3.27
C SER A 20 7.67 10.81 -3.86
N LYS A 21 7.63 11.97 -3.19
CA LYS A 21 7.08 13.18 -3.81
C LYS A 21 8.13 13.84 -4.70
N ASN A 22 7.66 14.48 -5.76
CA ASN A 22 8.44 15.36 -6.61
C ASN A 22 7.56 16.54 -7.07
N GLU A 23 8.13 17.51 -7.80
CA GLU A 23 7.41 18.70 -8.28
C GLU A 23 6.18 18.34 -9.15
N SER A 24 6.23 17.20 -9.85
CA SER A 24 5.16 16.76 -10.74
C SER A 24 4.08 15.90 -10.07
N GLY A 25 4.31 15.42 -8.85
CA GLY A 25 3.34 14.59 -8.11
C GLY A 25 4.00 13.57 -7.20
N VAL A 26 3.47 12.34 -7.19
CA VAL A 26 3.97 11.24 -6.37
C VAL A 26 4.30 10.04 -7.27
N GLN A 27 5.53 9.57 -7.16
CA GLN A 27 6.00 8.34 -7.77
C GLN A 27 5.84 7.21 -6.76
N VAL A 28 5.35 6.05 -7.23
CA VAL A 28 5.25 4.81 -6.46
C VAL A 28 5.87 3.68 -7.26
N ILE A 29 6.77 2.94 -6.65
CA ILE A 29 7.45 1.79 -7.23
C ILE A 29 7.07 0.56 -6.41
N VAL A 30 6.46 -0.43 -7.05
CA VAL A 30 6.09 -1.71 -6.43
C VAL A 30 6.83 -2.84 -7.14
N ASP A 31 7.70 -3.55 -6.42
CA ASP A 31 8.53 -4.62 -6.99
C ASP A 31 9.25 -4.20 -8.30
N GLY A 32 9.77 -2.97 -8.34
CA GLY A 32 10.45 -2.39 -9.50
C GLY A 32 9.54 -1.84 -10.61
N LYS A 33 8.21 -1.98 -10.50
CA LYS A 33 7.24 -1.38 -11.43
C LYS A 33 6.83 0.00 -10.95
N GLU A 34 7.06 1.00 -11.80
CA GLU A 34 6.78 2.39 -11.50
C GLU A 34 5.37 2.82 -11.92
N GLN A 35 4.76 3.64 -11.09
CA GLN A 35 3.50 4.35 -11.33
C GLN A 35 3.64 5.80 -10.86
N HIS A 36 2.88 6.72 -11.46
CA HIS A 36 2.91 8.13 -11.12
C HIS A 36 1.49 8.71 -11.08
N ILE A 37 1.23 9.58 -10.11
CA ILE A 37 0.03 10.42 -10.05
C ILE A 37 0.44 11.88 -9.99
N SER A 38 -0.22 12.74 -10.78
CA SER A 38 0.14 14.16 -10.87
C SER A 38 -0.40 14.98 -9.70
N THR A 39 0.26 16.09 -9.38
CA THR A 39 -0.23 17.10 -8.41
C THR A 39 -1.67 17.54 -8.68
N LYS A 40 -2.03 17.72 -9.95
CA LYS A 40 -3.38 18.11 -10.38
C LYS A 40 -4.45 17.09 -10.00
N GLN A 41 -4.11 15.80 -10.01
CA GLN A 41 -5.04 14.73 -9.65
C GLN A 41 -5.21 14.59 -8.14
N ILE A 42 -4.17 14.87 -7.35
CA ILE A 42 -4.20 14.72 -5.90
C ILE A 42 -5.08 15.80 -5.24
N GLY A 43 -5.09 17.03 -5.76
CA GLY A 43 -5.98 18.10 -5.27
C GLY A 43 -5.70 18.57 -3.83
N ILE A 44 -4.58 18.16 -3.24
CA ILE A 44 -4.09 18.56 -1.92
C ILE A 44 -2.86 19.43 -2.11
N ASP A 45 -2.76 20.51 -1.34
CA ASP A 45 -1.60 21.38 -1.31
C ASP A 45 -0.30 20.62 -1.02
N GLN A 46 0.69 20.78 -1.89
CA GLN A 46 1.95 20.04 -1.88
C GLN A 46 2.81 20.37 -0.64
N GLU A 47 2.64 21.56 -0.06
CA GLU A 47 3.32 21.95 1.18
C GLU A 47 2.97 21.04 2.38
N LYS A 48 1.81 20.36 2.31
CA LYS A 48 1.32 19.46 3.36
C LYS A 48 1.72 18.00 3.13
N TRP A 49 2.42 17.71 2.04
CA TRP A 49 2.75 16.35 1.65
C TRP A 49 3.98 15.84 2.38
N PHE A 50 3.89 14.62 2.87
CA PHE A 50 5.03 13.84 3.34
C PHE A 50 5.97 13.52 2.17
N ASP A 51 7.27 13.36 2.46
CA ASP A 51 8.26 13.03 1.43
C ASP A 51 8.05 11.63 0.84
N HIS A 52 7.50 10.73 1.65
CA HIS A 52 7.13 9.37 1.31
C HIS A 52 5.70 9.09 1.80
N LEU A 53 4.97 8.23 1.10
CA LEU A 53 3.69 7.74 1.58
C LEU A 53 3.87 6.99 2.89
N TYR A 54 3.00 7.32 3.84
CA TYR A 54 2.91 6.59 5.09
C TYR A 54 1.87 5.47 4.97
N PHE A 55 2.18 4.30 5.52
CA PHE A 55 1.31 3.13 5.58
C PHE A 55 1.24 2.60 7.01
N GLY A 56 0.06 2.10 7.41
CA GLY A 56 -0.14 1.40 8.69
C GLY A 56 -1.14 2.05 9.65
N ASN A 57 -1.60 3.28 9.38
CA ASN A 57 -2.67 3.90 10.17
C ASN A 57 -4.01 3.18 10.02
N ILE A 58 -4.23 2.56 8.86
CA ILE A 58 -5.40 1.74 8.57
C ILE A 58 -4.90 0.47 7.88
N ILE A 59 -5.34 -0.68 8.38
CA ILE A 59 -5.13 -1.98 7.76
C ILE A 59 -6.49 -2.66 7.67
N ARG A 60 -6.95 -2.90 6.45
CA ARG A 60 -8.22 -3.61 6.20
C ARG A 60 -7.90 -4.99 5.68
N PHE A 61 -8.50 -6.02 6.30
CA PHE A 61 -8.44 -7.37 5.80
C PHE A 61 -9.75 -7.74 5.14
N GLU A 62 -9.68 -8.44 4.03
CA GLU A 62 -10.85 -9.05 3.40
C GLU A 62 -10.49 -10.43 2.87
N ILE A 63 -11.53 -11.25 2.67
CA ILE A 63 -11.44 -12.47 1.89
C ILE A 63 -12.24 -12.23 0.62
N LYS A 64 -11.58 -12.30 -0.53
CA LYS A 64 -12.20 -12.12 -1.84
C LYS A 64 -11.71 -13.21 -2.77
N ASP A 65 -12.62 -13.85 -3.49
CA ASP A 65 -12.30 -14.93 -4.43
C ASP A 65 -11.42 -16.02 -3.80
N HIS A 66 -11.74 -16.40 -2.55
CA HIS A 66 -10.99 -17.36 -1.73
C HIS A 66 -9.55 -16.97 -1.37
N MET A 67 -9.14 -15.74 -1.62
CA MET A 67 -7.83 -15.21 -1.22
C MET A 67 -7.97 -14.25 -0.05
N LEU A 68 -7.04 -14.35 0.91
CA LEU A 68 -6.87 -13.33 1.93
C LEU A 68 -6.17 -12.13 1.27
N ILE A 69 -6.69 -10.94 1.52
CA ILE A 69 -6.14 -9.68 1.01
C ILE A 69 -6.03 -8.69 2.16
N SER A 70 -4.95 -7.92 2.20
CA SER A 70 -4.85 -6.73 3.06
C SER A 70 -4.71 -5.47 2.22
N ARG A 71 -5.37 -4.40 2.67
CA ARG A 71 -5.35 -3.06 2.07
C ARG A 71 -4.81 -2.05 3.06
N LEU A 72 -3.80 -1.33 2.61
CA LEU A 72 -3.11 -0.30 3.39
C LEU A 72 -3.18 1.00 2.60
N PRO A 73 -4.07 1.95 2.98
CA PRO A 73 -4.13 3.25 2.36
C PRO A 73 -2.79 3.99 2.44
N GLY A 74 -2.32 4.50 1.30
CA GLY A 74 -1.11 5.31 1.16
C GLY A 74 -1.41 6.75 1.52
N GLN A 75 -1.00 7.15 2.72
CA GLN A 75 -1.25 8.47 3.26
C GLN A 75 -0.19 9.47 2.79
N ILE A 76 -0.62 10.55 2.14
CA ILE A 76 0.26 11.62 1.64
C ILE A 76 0.33 12.81 2.59
N SER A 77 -0.68 13.01 3.45
CA SER A 77 -0.75 14.11 4.42
C SER A 77 -1.57 13.69 5.65
N PRO A 78 -1.64 14.46 6.75
CA PRO A 78 -2.37 14.06 7.97
C PRO A 78 -3.83 13.61 7.75
N GLY A 79 -4.51 14.11 6.70
CA GLY A 79 -5.86 13.67 6.33
C GLY A 79 -6.01 13.20 4.88
N GLY A 80 -4.91 13.13 4.11
CA GLY A 80 -4.94 12.84 2.67
C GLY A 80 -4.43 11.44 2.35
N PHE A 81 -5.18 10.72 1.53
CA PHE A 81 -4.79 9.42 0.98
C PHE A 81 -4.95 9.47 -0.54
N ILE A 82 -3.99 8.89 -1.27
CA ILE A 82 -3.97 8.97 -2.73
C ILE A 82 -4.15 7.60 -3.40
N GLY A 83 -4.21 6.53 -2.61
CA GLY A 83 -4.36 5.18 -3.09
C GLY A 83 -4.21 4.17 -1.95
N GLU A 84 -4.05 2.91 -2.31
CA GLU A 84 -3.81 1.82 -1.38
C GLU A 84 -2.81 0.80 -1.92
N ALA A 85 -1.94 0.30 -1.03
CA ALA A 85 -1.19 -0.91 -1.28
C ALA A 85 -2.09 -2.12 -0.99
N VAL A 86 -2.17 -3.05 -1.93
CA VAL A 86 -2.96 -4.27 -1.84
C VAL A 86 -2.01 -5.46 -1.80
N ILE A 87 -2.06 -6.24 -0.73
CA ILE A 87 -1.28 -7.47 -0.56
C ILE A 87 -2.22 -8.66 -0.74
N HIS A 88 -1.92 -9.52 -1.70
CA HIS A 88 -2.58 -10.81 -1.87
C HIS A 88 -1.73 -11.89 -1.21
N TYR A 89 -2.38 -12.72 -0.41
CA TYR A 89 -1.71 -13.80 0.31
C TYR A 89 -2.09 -15.16 -0.27
N GLU A 90 -1.09 -16.04 -0.36
CA GLU A 90 -1.28 -17.47 -0.59
C GLU A 90 -1.11 -18.23 0.72
N PHE A 91 -1.89 -19.30 0.88
CA PHE A 91 -1.74 -20.19 2.01
C PHE A 91 -0.73 -21.28 1.67
N GLN A 92 0.42 -21.25 2.33
CA GLN A 92 1.53 -22.19 2.11
C GLN A 92 2.06 -22.66 3.47
N GLU A 93 2.30 -23.96 3.63
CA GLU A 93 2.93 -24.52 4.84
C GLU A 93 2.29 -24.06 6.19
N ASN A 94 0.97 -23.92 6.22
CA ASN A 94 0.19 -23.43 7.37
C ASN A 94 0.38 -21.95 7.74
N LEU A 95 0.89 -21.11 6.82
CA LEU A 95 0.95 -19.66 6.97
C LEU A 95 0.43 -18.93 5.72
N PHE A 96 0.00 -17.69 5.91
CA PHE A 96 -0.32 -16.79 4.80
C PHE A 96 0.92 -16.00 4.40
N VAL A 97 1.41 -16.25 3.18
CA VAL A 97 2.61 -15.62 2.59
C VAL A 97 2.18 -14.57 1.56
N PRO A 98 2.78 -13.36 1.57
CA PRO A 98 2.56 -12.36 0.53
C PRO A 98 3.02 -12.88 -0.83
N TRP A 99 2.09 -13.10 -1.74
CA TRP A 99 2.38 -13.55 -3.10
C TRP A 99 2.53 -12.35 -4.05
N LYS A 100 1.58 -11.42 -4.00
CA LYS A 100 1.54 -10.25 -4.86
C LYS A 100 1.32 -8.99 -4.04
N VAL A 101 2.07 -7.93 -4.38
CA VAL A 101 1.81 -6.58 -3.92
C VAL A 101 1.54 -5.71 -5.12
N GLU A 102 0.54 -4.86 -5.01
CA GLU A 102 0.20 -3.85 -6.01
C GLU A 102 -0.15 -2.54 -5.30
N PHE A 103 -0.08 -1.43 -6.04
CA PHE A 103 -0.57 -0.14 -5.58
C PHE A 103 -1.61 0.37 -6.56
N ASN A 104 -2.72 0.86 -6.01
CA ASN A 104 -3.85 1.39 -6.76
C ASN A 104 -4.11 2.83 -6.31
N PHE A 105 -3.90 3.80 -7.19
CA PHE A 105 -4.35 5.18 -6.96
C PHE A 105 -5.88 5.26 -6.95
N TYR A 106 -6.44 6.22 -6.21
CA TYR A 106 -7.88 6.51 -6.19
C TYR A 106 -8.34 7.37 -7.37
#